data_AF-A0A5P0JKG8-F1
#
_entry.id   AF-A0A5P0JKG8-F1
#
_cell.length_a   1.000
_cell.length_b   1.000
_cell.length_c   1.000
_cell.angle_alpha   90.00
_cell.angle_beta   90.00
_cell.angle_gamma   90.00
#
_symmetry.space_group_name_H-M   'P 1'
#
loop_
_entity.id
_entity.type
_entity.pdbx_description
1 polymer ?
#
loop_
_entity_poly.entity_id
_entity_poly.type
_entity_poly.pdbx_seq_one_letter_code
_entity_poly.pdbx_strand_id
1 'polypeptide(L)' 'MHTRKAITEAIRKLGVQTGDLLMVHASLKAIGPVEGGAETVVAALRS' A
#
# COMPACT_ATOMS: atom_id res chain seq x y z
N MET A 1 13.10 -3.74 2.57
CA MET A 1 12.55 -2.82 1.56
C MET A 1 11.27 -3.43 1.03
N HIS A 2 10.15 -2.72 1.09
CA HIS A 2 8.87 -3.22 0.61
C HIS A 2 8.72 -2.97 -0.90
N THR A 3 8.21 -3.96 -1.62
CA THR A 3 7.87 -3.83 -3.05
C THR A 3 6.38 -3.53 -3.21
N ARG A 4 5.97 -3.04 -4.39
CA ARG A 4 4.54 -2.83 -4.70
C ARG A 4 3.71 -4.08 -4.43
N LYS A 5 4.17 -5.24 -4.91
CA LYS A 5 3.48 -6.52 -4.77
C LYS A 5 3.25 -6.89 -3.30
N ALA A 6 4.29 -6.75 -2.48
CA ALA A 6 4.20 -7.07 -1.04
C ALA A 6 3.18 -6.18 -0.32
N ILE A 7 3.12 -4.88 -0.66
CA ILE A 7 2.17 -3.94 -0.08
C ILE A 7 0.73 -4.26 -0.56
N THR A 8 0.52 -4.52 -1.85
CA THR A 8 -0.79 -4.91 -2.38
C THR A 8 -1.32 -6.19 -1.71
N GLU A 9 -0.48 -7.20 -1.53
CA GLU A 9 -0.86 -8.44 -0.83
C GLU A 9 -1.22 -8.18 0.64
N ALA A 10 -0.47 -7.32 1.34
CA ALA A 10 -0.79 -6.94 2.72
C ALA A 10 -2.13 -6.22 2.83
N ILE A 11 -2.40 -5.26 1.93
CA ILE A 11 -3.67 -4.52 1.87
C ILE A 11 -4.85 -5.48 1.59
N ARG A 12 -4.70 -6.42 0.66
CA ARG A 12 -5.72 -7.45 0.39
C ARG A 12 -5.95 -8.36 1.58
N LYS A 13 -4.89 -8.74 2.31
CA LYS A 13 -4.99 -9.53 3.55
C LYS A 13 -5.70 -8.77 4.68
N LEU A 14 -5.66 -7.44 4.68
CA LEU A 14 -6.47 -6.60 5.59
C LEU A 14 -7.96 -6.56 5.21
N GLY A 15 -8.33 -7.13 4.06
CA GLY A 15 -9.73 -7.23 3.62
C GLY A 15 -10.15 -6.18 2.61
N VAL A 16 -9.24 -5.31 2.15
CA VAL A 16 -9.54 -4.34 1.09
C VAL A 16 -9.78 -5.07 -0.23
N GLN A 17 -10.88 -4.73 -0.89
CA GLN A 17 -11.33 -5.33 -2.13
C GLN A 17 -11.34 -4.33 -3.28
N THR A 18 -11.37 -4.87 -4.50
CA THR A 18 -11.54 -4.06 -5.70
C THR A 18 -12.93 -3.40 -5.68
N GLY A 19 -12.97 -2.08 -5.83
CA GLY A 19 -14.20 -1.29 -5.81
C GLY A 19 -14.46 -0.54 -4.50
N ASP A 20 -13.67 -0.79 -3.46
CA ASP A 20 -13.80 -0.08 -2.19
C ASP A 20 -13.50 1.41 -2.32
N LEU A 21 -14.29 2.22 -1.61
CA LEU A 21 -13.98 3.63 -1.36
C LEU A 21 -13.22 3.76 -0.05
N LEU A 22 -11.94 4.13 -0.11
CA LEU A 22 -11.05 4.19 1.04
C LEU A 22 -10.63 5.62 1.37
N MET A 23 -10.65 5.97 2.66
CA MET A 23 -9.93 7.13 3.19
C MET A 23 -8.66 6.63 3.89
N VAL A 24 -7.49 7.00 3.36
CA VAL A 24 -6.20 6.47 3.82
C VAL A 24 -5.47 7.49 4.67
N HIS A 25 -5.10 7.11 5.89
CA HIS A 25 -4.12 7.79 6.71
C HIS A 25 -2.90 6.89 6.89
N ALA A 26 -1.71 7.38 6.55
CA ALA A 26 -0.50 6.56 6.53
C ALA A 26 0.72 7.30 7.08
N SER A 27 1.51 6.59 7.89
CA SER A 27 2.85 7.02 8.30
C SER A 27 3.89 6.29 7.45
N LEU A 28 4.48 6.98 6.48
CA LEU A 28 5.53 6.42 5.61
C LEU A 28 6.76 5.99 6.42
N LYS A 29 7.06 6.69 7.52
CA LYS A 29 8.13 6.30 8.45
C LYS A 29 7.86 4.95 9.11
N ALA A 30 6.61 4.68 9.50
CA ALA A 30 6.23 3.42 10.13
C ALA A 30 6.19 2.25 9.12
N ILE A 31 5.79 2.52 7.87
CA ILE A 31 5.87 1.55 6.77
C ILE A 31 7.32 1.18 6.47
N GLY A 32 8.25 2.12 6.65
CA GLY A 32 9.67 1.89 6.40
C GLY A 32 10.04 1.98 4.92
N PRO A 33 11.27 1.56 4.55
CA PRO A 33 11.78 1.75 3.19
C PRO A 33 10.95 0.99 2.14
N VAL A 34 10.48 1.71 1.11
CA VAL A 34 9.72 1.17 -0.03
C VAL A 34 10.51 1.43 -1.31
N GLU A 35 10.56 0.43 -2.20
CA GLU A 35 11.12 0.59 -3.54
C GLU A 35 10.31 1.65 -4.31
N GLY A 36 10.96 2.68 -4.85
CA GLY A 36 10.26 3.81 -5.50
C GLY A 36 9.54 4.77 -4.51
N GLY A 37 9.76 4.61 -3.20
CA GLY A 37 9.25 5.54 -2.19
C GLY A 37 7.73 5.56 -2.07
N ALA A 38 7.19 6.75 -1.78
CA ALA A 38 5.76 6.93 -1.50
C ALA A 38 4.86 6.58 -2.69
N GLU A 39 5.32 6.78 -3.93
CA GLU A 39 4.55 6.50 -5.14
C GLU A 39 4.17 5.02 -5.24
N THR A 40 5.05 4.13 -4.82
CA THR A 40 4.79 2.69 -4.78
C THR A 40 3.69 2.31 -3.79
N VAL A 41 3.57 3.04 -2.68
CA VAL A 41 2.47 2.85 -1.71
C VAL A 41 1.14 3.24 -2.37
N VAL A 42 1.08 4.38 -3.05
CA VAL A 42 -0.11 4.83 -3.78
C VAL A 42 -0.46 3.88 -4.92
N ALA A 43 0.53 3.42 -5.68
CA ALA A 43 0.33 2.45 -6.75
C ALA A 43 -0.23 1.13 -6.22
N ALA A 44 0.23 0.66 -5.07
CA ALA A 44 -0.28 -0.55 -4.43
C ALA A 44 -1.75 -0.44 -4.02
N LEU A 45 -2.19 0.73 -3.53
CA LEU A 45 -3.61 1.02 -3.19
C LEU A 45 -4.53 1.05 -4.42
N ARG A 46 -3.99 1.35 -5.60
CA ARG A 46 -4.75 1.38 -6.87
C ARG A 46 -4.78 0.02 -7.61
N SER A 47 -4.24 -1.05 -7.00
CA SER A 47 -4.02 -2.37 -7.65
C SER A 47 -5.04 -3.42 -7.20
#